data_AF-A0A2N5NJY2-F1
#
_entry.id   AF-A0A2N5NJY2-F1
#
_cell.length_a   1.000
_cell.length_b   1.000
_cell.length_c   1.000
_cell.angle_alpha   90.00
_cell.angle_beta   90.00
_cell.angle_gamma   90.00
#
_symmetry.space_group_name_H-M   'P 1'
#
loop_
_entity.id
_entity.type
_entity.pdbx_description
1 polymer ?
#
loop_
_entity_poly.entity_id
_entity_poly.type
_entity_poly.pdbx_seq_one_letter_code
_entity_poly.pdbx_strand_id
1 'polypeptide(L)'
;MKKLWNLAFGYFLAAMAGGVFYREFTKYFGFTGETALGYLHVHLLVLGTVLFLFLGLAAKSTDLLEKKQFHTFVTVYNIILPLFTVVMLVRGILQVTGVSVSHGADAAISGIAGLTHIAIAGAWIFLFTILRKLK
;
A
#
# COMPACT_ATOMS: atom_id res chain seq x y z
N MET A 1 20.06 4.35 3.86
CA MET A 1 19.21 4.40 5.07
C MET A 1 18.27 5.61 5.12
N LYS A 2 18.76 6.87 5.10
CA LYS A 2 17.90 8.08 5.17
C LYS A 2 16.70 8.05 4.20
N LYS A 3 16.91 7.60 2.96
CA LYS A 3 15.85 7.41 1.96
C LYS A 3 14.73 6.46 2.42
N LEU A 4 15.05 5.35 3.10
CA LEU A 4 14.05 4.39 3.58
C LEU A 4 13.20 4.98 4.71
N TRP A 5 13.82 5.74 5.61
CA TRP A 5 13.09 6.43 6.68
C TRP A 5 12.20 7.56 6.15
N ASN A 6 12.67 8.30 5.14
CA ASN A 6 11.86 9.30 4.46
C ASN A 6 10.66 8.65 3.74
N LEU A 7 10.85 7.49 3.10
CA LEU A 7 9.75 6.73 2.52
C LEU A 7 8.77 6.27 3.60
N ALA A 8 9.25 5.68 4.69
CA ALA A 8 8.40 5.28 5.81
C ALA A 8 7.58 6.46 6.34
N PHE A 9 8.21 7.62 6.52
CA PHE A 9 7.51 8.82 6.98
C PHE A 9 6.49 9.34 5.96
N GLY A 10 6.80 9.29 4.66
CA GLY A 10 5.84 9.62 3.61
C GLY A 10 4.60 8.72 3.62
N TYR A 11 4.82 7.40 3.75
CA TYR A 11 3.71 6.45 3.90
C TYR A 11 2.93 6.63 5.20
N PHE A 12 3.59 7.04 6.28
CA PHE A 12 2.93 7.35 7.54
C PHE A 12 1.98 8.53 7.38
N LEU A 13 2.44 9.62 6.76
CA LEU A 13 1.59 10.78 6.49
C LEU A 13 0.40 10.41 5.60
N ALA A 14 0.64 9.62 4.54
CA ALA A 14 -0.42 9.14 3.65
C ALA A 14 -1.41 8.23 4.39
N ALA A 15 -0.94 7.34 5.27
CA ALA A 15 -1.77 6.49 6.11
C ALA A 15 -2.66 7.34 7.03
N MET A 16 -2.08 8.31 7.75
CA MET A 16 -2.83 9.18 8.65
C MET A 16 -3.88 10.00 7.89
N ALA A 17 -3.52 10.58 6.75
CA ALA A 17 -4.45 11.28 5.87
C ALA A 17 -5.59 10.37 5.40
N GLY A 18 -5.27 9.14 4.99
CA GLY A 18 -6.26 8.14 4.59
C GLY A 18 -7.21 7.71 5.72
N GLY A 19 -6.71 7.59 6.95
CA GLY A 19 -7.52 7.25 8.12
C GLY A 19 -8.49 8.38 8.51
N VAL A 20 -8.01 9.63 8.50
CA VAL A 20 -8.85 10.81 8.71
C VAL A 20 -9.89 10.92 7.60
N PHE A 21 -9.48 10.74 6.34
CA PHE A 21 -10.38 10.77 5.19
C PHE A 21 -11.50 9.75 5.33
N TYR A 22 -11.18 8.48 5.60
CA TYR A 22 -12.18 7.43 5.82
C TYR A 22 -13.21 7.83 6.88
N ARG A 23 -12.75 8.31 8.05
CA ARG A 23 -13.62 8.65 9.18
C ARG A 23 -14.54 9.83 8.88
N GLU A 24 -14.01 10.92 8.33
CA GLU A 24 -14.83 12.11 8.03
C GLU A 24 -15.74 11.87 6.82
N PHE A 25 -15.26 11.16 5.80
CA PHE A 25 -16.02 10.90 4.57
C PHE A 25 -17.22 9.99 4.85
N THR A 26 -17.03 8.87 5.56
CA THR A 26 -18.15 7.99 5.92
C THR A 26 -19.17 8.68 6.81
N LYS A 27 -18.71 9.49 7.77
CA LYS A 27 -19.58 10.29 8.63
C LYS A 27 -20.39 11.31 7.82
N TYR A 28 -19.77 12.02 6.87
CA TYR A 28 -20.45 13.00 6.03
C TYR A 28 -21.58 12.38 5.20
N PHE A 29 -21.37 11.16 4.68
CA PHE A 29 -22.38 10.43 3.92
C PHE A 29 -23.36 9.61 4.79
N GLY A 30 -23.23 9.65 6.13
CA GLY A 30 -24.05 8.84 7.03
C GLY A 30 -23.90 7.33 6.80
N PHE A 31 -22.77 6.90 6.23
CA PHE A 31 -22.55 5.51 5.85
C PHE A 31 -22.27 4.65 7.09
N THR A 32 -23.06 3.60 7.28
CA THR A 32 -22.90 2.61 8.35
C THR A 32 -22.61 1.25 7.73
N GLY A 33 -21.38 0.73 7.91
CA GLY A 33 -20.96 -0.57 7.37
C GLY A 33 -19.47 -0.65 7.10
N GLU A 34 -19.05 -1.78 6.55
CA GLU A 34 -17.67 -1.98 6.10
C GLU A 34 -17.46 -1.44 4.69
N THR A 35 -16.30 -0.84 4.44
CA THR A 35 -15.91 -0.33 3.13
C THR A 35 -14.41 -0.53 2.90
N ALA A 36 -14.00 -0.65 1.64
CA ALA A 36 -12.60 -0.72 1.23
C ALA A 36 -11.75 0.44 1.79
N LEU A 37 -12.36 1.62 2.00
CA LEU A 37 -11.71 2.78 2.62
C LEU A 37 -11.19 2.49 4.04
N GLY A 38 -11.89 1.66 4.83
CA GLY A 38 -11.48 1.33 6.20
C GLY A 38 -10.14 0.59 6.24
N TYR A 39 -9.83 -0.16 5.18
CA TYR A 39 -8.59 -0.93 5.08
C TYR A 39 -7.41 -0.12 4.54
N LEU A 40 -7.66 1.01 3.87
CA LEU A 40 -6.62 1.83 3.22
C LEU A 40 -5.55 2.31 4.20
N HIS A 41 -5.96 2.84 5.35
CA HIS A 41 -5.06 3.35 6.39
C HIS A 41 -4.09 2.25 6.86
N VAL A 42 -4.62 1.07 7.20
CA VAL A 42 -3.82 -0.03 7.75
C VAL A 42 -2.84 -0.57 6.71
N HIS A 43 -3.23 -0.68 5.45
CA HIS A 43 -2.31 -1.13 4.39
C HIS A 43 -1.17 -0.14 4.17
N LEU A 44 -1.43 1.17 4.11
CA LEU A 44 -0.36 2.18 4.01
C LEU A 44 0.53 2.19 5.25
N LEU A 45 -0.04 2.01 6.45
CA LEU A 45 0.71 1.99 7.69
C LEU A 45 1.62 0.76 7.76
N VAL A 46 1.09 -0.45 7.54
CA VAL A 46 1.85 -1.69 7.67
C VAL A 46 2.79 -1.91 6.48
N LEU A 47 2.26 -1.89 5.26
CA LEU A 47 3.03 -2.21 4.05
C LEU A 47 3.94 -1.06 3.60
N GLY A 48 3.59 0.18 3.95
CA GLY A 48 4.43 1.34 3.69
C GLY A 48 5.33 1.66 4.88
N THR A 49 4.74 2.12 5.98
CA THR A 49 5.51 2.68 7.11
C THR A 49 6.34 1.60 7.82
N VAL A 50 5.69 0.57 8.35
CA VAL A 50 6.34 -0.45 9.18
C VAL A 50 7.37 -1.23 8.36
N LEU A 51 7.04 -1.61 7.14
CA LEU A 51 7.97 -2.29 6.25
C LEU A 51 9.24 -1.45 5.99
N PHE A 52 9.12 -0.18 5.61
CA PHE A 52 10.30 0.64 5.31
C PHE A 52 11.11 1.01 6.58
N LEU A 53 10.48 1.11 7.75
CA LEU A 53 11.20 1.21 9.02
C LEU A 53 12.00 -0.06 9.28
N PHE A 54 11.37 -1.23 9.14
CA PHE A 54 12.03 -2.53 9.33
C PHE A 54 13.21 -2.70 8.36
N LEU A 55 13.02 -2.43 7.08
CA LEU A 55 14.11 -2.48 6.09
C LEU A 55 15.21 -1.46 6.38
N GLY A 56 14.86 -0.29 6.91
CA GLY A 56 15.81 0.71 7.36
C GLY A 56 16.66 0.25 8.54
N LEU A 57 16.08 -0.52 9.47
CA LEU A 57 16.79 -1.13 10.60
C LEU A 57 17.63 -2.33 10.14
N ALA A 58 17.09 -3.21 9.30
CA ALA A 58 17.83 -4.34 8.73
C ALA A 58 19.07 -3.86 7.95
N ALA A 59 18.95 -2.74 7.22
CA ALA A 59 20.05 -2.11 6.52
C ALA A 59 21.17 -1.57 7.43
N LYS A 60 20.97 -1.45 8.75
CA LYS A 60 22.06 -1.10 9.69
C LYS A 60 22.98 -2.27 9.99
N SER A 61 22.46 -3.49 9.93
CA SER A 61 23.15 -4.70 10.40
C SER A 61 23.51 -5.67 9.28
N THR A 62 23.20 -5.34 8.02
CA THR A 62 23.35 -6.22 6.85
C THR A 62 23.85 -5.46 5.63
N ASP A 63 24.29 -6.19 4.61
CA ASP A 63 24.71 -5.66 3.30
C ASP A 63 23.52 -5.31 2.36
N LEU A 64 22.32 -5.10 2.91
CA LEU A 64 21.08 -4.91 2.15
C LEU A 64 21.15 -3.75 1.13
N LEU A 65 21.78 -2.64 1.49
CA LEU A 65 21.90 -1.46 0.62
C LEU A 65 22.89 -1.65 -0.54
N GLU A 66 23.76 -2.65 -0.47
CA GLU A 66 24.73 -2.98 -1.52
C GLU A 66 24.10 -3.87 -2.60
N LYS A 67 22.98 -4.55 -2.29
CA LYS A 67 22.28 -5.41 -3.25
C LYS A 67 21.55 -4.57 -4.30
N LYS A 68 21.97 -4.68 -5.58
CA LYS A 68 21.25 -4.07 -6.71
C LYS A 68 19.76 -4.45 -6.75
N GLN A 69 19.44 -5.70 -6.41
CA GLN A 69 18.07 -6.21 -6.35
C GLN A 69 17.21 -5.45 -5.34
N PHE A 70 17.78 -5.00 -4.23
CA PHE A 70 17.07 -4.21 -3.23
C PHE A 70 16.64 -2.85 -3.79
N HIS A 71 17.50 -2.17 -4.54
CA HIS A 71 17.13 -0.92 -5.21
C HIS A 71 16.02 -1.12 -6.24
N THR A 72 16.06 -2.22 -7.00
CA THR A 72 14.96 -2.61 -7.90
C THR A 72 13.66 -2.84 -7.12
N PHE A 73 13.73 -3.59 -6.01
CA PHE A 73 12.57 -3.83 -5.14
C PHE A 73 11.98 -2.52 -4.65
N VAL A 74 12.78 -1.61 -4.09
CA VAL A 74 12.30 -0.33 -3.56
C VAL A 74 11.59 0.48 -4.65
N THR A 75 12.14 0.57 -5.86
CA THR A 75 11.51 1.32 -6.96
C THR A 75 10.18 0.69 -7.38
N VAL A 76 10.17 -0.63 -7.63
CA VAL A 76 8.97 -1.34 -8.08
C VAL A 76 7.88 -1.32 -7.00
N TYR A 77 8.26 -1.54 -5.74
CA TYR A 77 7.31 -1.56 -4.61
C TYR A 77 6.64 -0.20 -4.40
N ASN A 78 7.38 0.90 -4.59
CA ASN A 78 6.83 2.26 -4.52
C ASN A 78 5.91 2.64 -5.70
N ILE A 79 5.79 1.78 -6.71
CA ILE A 79 4.78 1.93 -7.78
C ILE A 79 3.57 1.05 -7.45
N ILE A 80 3.81 -0.20 -7.06
CA ILE A 80 2.76 -1.17 -6.79
C ILE A 80 1.91 -0.77 -5.58
N LEU A 81 2.52 -0.37 -4.46
CA LEU A 81 1.78 -0.05 -3.24
C LEU A 81 0.82 1.14 -3.41
N PRO A 82 1.22 2.28 -4.02
CA PRO A 82 0.27 3.34 -4.33
C PRO A 82 -0.88 2.88 -5.23
N LEU A 83 -0.61 2.13 -6.31
CA LEU A 83 -1.65 1.61 -7.19
C LEU A 83 -2.65 0.73 -6.43
N PHE A 84 -2.14 -0.18 -5.59
CA PHE A 84 -2.94 -1.03 -4.73
C PHE A 84 -3.89 -0.23 -3.83
N THR A 85 -3.39 0.85 -3.21
CA THR A 85 -4.20 1.69 -2.31
C THR A 85 -5.16 2.63 -3.04
N VAL A 86 -4.81 3.10 -4.25
CA VAL A 86 -5.71 3.92 -5.08
C VAL A 86 -6.94 3.13 -5.49
N VAL A 87 -6.79 1.84 -5.83
CA VAL A 87 -7.95 1.00 -6.19
C VAL A 87 -8.88 0.82 -4.98
N MET A 88 -8.34 0.62 -3.77
CA MET A 88 -9.14 0.60 -2.54
C MET A 88 -9.85 1.93 -2.30
N LEU A 89 -9.17 3.05 -2.52
CA LEU A 89 -9.73 4.39 -2.38
C LEU A 89 -10.93 4.57 -3.32
N VAL A 90 -10.76 4.29 -4.61
CA VAL A 90 -11.82 4.40 -5.63
C VAL A 90 -13.00 3.49 -5.28
N ARG A 91 -12.74 2.21 -5.00
CA ARG A 91 -13.80 1.25 -4.65
C ARG A 91 -14.56 1.69 -3.40
N GLY A 92 -13.85 2.16 -2.38
CA GLY A 92 -14.47 2.60 -1.14
C GLY A 92 -15.29 3.88 -1.30
N ILE A 93 -14.83 4.85 -2.11
CA ILE A 93 -15.61 6.05 -2.43
C ILE A 93 -16.91 5.66 -3.12
N LEU A 94 -16.88 4.75 -4.09
CA LEU A 94 -18.09 4.27 -4.78
C LEU A 94 -19.06 3.57 -3.81
N GLN A 95 -18.55 2.76 -2.89
CA GLN A 95 -19.36 2.09 -1.86
C GLN A 95 -20.04 3.10 -0.92
N VAL A 96 -19.30 4.10 -0.43
CA VAL A 96 -19.82 5.08 0.55
C VAL A 96 -20.80 6.06 -0.10
N THR A 97 -20.54 6.47 -1.34
CA THR A 97 -21.44 7.37 -2.08
C THR A 97 -22.66 6.68 -2.66
N GLY A 98 -22.66 5.35 -2.73
CA GLY A 98 -23.75 4.57 -3.33
C GLY A 98 -23.92 4.78 -4.83
N VAL A 99 -22.92 5.35 -5.51
CA VAL A 99 -22.97 5.61 -6.95
C VAL A 99 -23.02 4.27 -7.70
N SER A 100 -24.11 4.08 -8.46
CA SER A 100 -24.25 2.91 -9.33
C SER A 100 -23.24 3.00 -10.48
N VAL A 101 -22.35 2.02 -10.56
CA VAL A 101 -21.43 1.85 -11.69
C VAL A 101 -21.95 0.76 -12.63
N SER A 102 -21.59 0.86 -13.91
CA SER A 102 -21.93 -0.19 -14.88
C SER A 102 -21.24 -1.50 -14.49
N HIS A 103 -21.83 -2.63 -14.88
CA HIS A 103 -21.26 -3.96 -14.62
C HIS A 103 -19.81 -4.08 -15.14
N GLY A 104 -19.54 -3.52 -16.32
CA GLY A 104 -18.19 -3.51 -16.91
C GLY A 104 -17.19 -2.68 -16.09
N ALA A 105 -17.60 -1.53 -15.56
CA ALA A 105 -16.73 -0.71 -14.71
C ALA A 105 -16.44 -1.39 -13.36
N ASP A 106 -17.46 -2.02 -12.74
CA ASP A 106 -17.27 -2.76 -11.50
C ASP A 106 -16.30 -3.95 -11.68
N ALA A 107 -16.48 -4.70 -12.77
CA ALA A 107 -15.61 -5.80 -13.14
C ALA A 107 -14.17 -5.35 -13.41
N ALA A 108 -13.98 -4.21 -14.08
CA ALA A 108 -12.65 -3.64 -14.32
C ALA A 108 -11.96 -3.24 -13.01
N ILE A 109 -12.66 -2.57 -12.09
CA ILE A 109 -12.11 -2.20 -10.77
C ILE A 109 -11.72 -3.45 -9.99
N SER A 110 -12.57 -4.48 -9.97
CA SER A 110 -12.27 -5.77 -9.34
C SER A 110 -11.06 -6.46 -9.97
N GLY A 111 -10.94 -6.42 -11.30
CA GLY A 111 -9.80 -6.97 -12.03
C GLY A 111 -8.48 -6.27 -11.66
N ILE A 112 -8.47 -4.93 -11.61
CA ILE A 112 -7.29 -4.16 -11.21
C ILE A 112 -6.96 -4.41 -9.72
N ALA A 113 -7.98 -4.55 -8.86
CA ALA A 113 -7.78 -4.94 -7.47
C ALA A 113 -7.07 -6.30 -7.37
N GLY A 114 -7.51 -7.30 -8.13
CA GLY A 114 -6.85 -8.61 -8.17
C GLY A 114 -5.41 -8.54 -8.68
N LEU A 115 -5.16 -7.80 -9.76
CA LEU A 115 -3.82 -7.62 -10.32
C LEU A 115 -2.85 -6.95 -9.33
N THR A 116 -3.31 -5.92 -8.63
CA THR A 116 -2.48 -5.23 -7.63
C THR A 116 -2.20 -6.11 -6.42
N HIS A 117 -3.13 -6.99 -6.00
CA HIS A 117 -2.85 -8.00 -4.97
C HIS A 117 -1.76 -8.99 -5.40
N ILE A 118 -1.86 -9.53 -6.62
CA ILE A 118 -0.85 -10.45 -7.17
C ILE A 118 0.51 -9.74 -7.27
N ALA A 119 0.53 -8.48 -7.72
CA ALA A 119 1.75 -7.69 -7.82
C ALA A 119 2.41 -7.45 -6.44
N ILE A 120 1.62 -7.13 -5.40
CA ILE A 120 2.12 -7.05 -4.01
C ILE A 120 2.73 -8.38 -3.60
N ALA A 121 2.03 -9.50 -3.79
CA ALA A 121 2.54 -10.83 -3.43
C ALA A 121 3.87 -11.15 -4.13
N GLY A 122 3.96 -10.88 -5.44
CA GLY A 122 5.20 -11.05 -6.21
C GLY A 122 6.36 -10.19 -5.69
N ALA A 123 6.08 -8.94 -5.32
CA ALA A 123 7.09 -8.06 -4.74
C ALA A 123 7.57 -8.53 -3.36
N TRP A 124 6.67 -9.08 -2.53
CA TRP A 124 7.03 -9.69 -1.25
C TRP A 124 7.89 -10.95 -1.43
N ILE A 125 7.52 -11.84 -2.36
CA ILE A 125 8.33 -13.00 -2.70
C ILE A 125 9.74 -12.54 -3.13
N PHE A 126 9.82 -11.54 -4.00
CA PHE A 126 11.10 -10.98 -4.44
C PHE A 126 11.91 -10.42 -3.26
N LEU A 127 11.27 -9.69 -2.33
CA LEU A 127 11.92 -9.22 -1.11
C LEU A 127 12.50 -10.38 -0.28
N PHE A 128 11.74 -11.45 -0.05
CA PHE A 128 12.24 -12.62 0.68
C PHE A 128 13.45 -13.26 0.01
N THR A 129 13.50 -13.30 -1.32
CA THR A 129 14.70 -13.82 -2.03
C THR A 129 15.93 -12.95 -1.82
N ILE A 130 15.76 -11.64 -1.62
CA ILE A 130 16.85 -10.71 -1.30
C ILE A 130 17.29 -10.93 0.16
N LEU A 131 16.34 -10.97 1.09
CA LEU A 131 16.62 -11.15 2.53
C LEU A 131 17.37 -12.45 2.82
N ARG A 132 17.07 -13.54 2.09
CA ARG A 132 17.78 -14.83 2.20
C ARG A 132 19.24 -14.78 1.73
N LYS A 133 19.65 -13.74 1.00
CA LYS A 133 21.00 -13.58 0.43
C LYS A 133 21.82 -12.51 1.14
N LEU A 134 21.32 -12.02 2.29
CA LEU A 134 22.05 -11.08 3.14
C LEU A 134 23.16 -11.80 3.89
N LYS A 135 24.24 -11.06 4.13
CA LYS A 135 25.33 -11.47 5.01
C LYS A 135 25.12 -10.90 6.41
#